data_AF-A0A934HR12-F1
#
_entry.id   AF-A0A934HR12-F1
#
_cell.length_a   1.000
_cell.length_b   1.000
_cell.length_c   1.000
_cell.angle_alpha   90.00
_cell.angle_beta   90.00
_cell.angle_gamma   90.00
#
_symmetry.space_group_name_H-M   'P 1'
#
loop_
_entity.id
_entity.type
_entity.pdbx_description
1 polymer ?
#
loop_
_entity_poly.entity_id
_entity_poly.type
_entity_poly.pdbx_seq_one_letter_code
_entity_poly.pdbx_strand_id
1 'polypeptide(L)'
;MSEIDDMQRRIMAALQRIGSGIETLAARSEVPPKPVDQGPSAGQSALEEALEEEKLANAQLEERLRTLRARHAEEIAALHATEDDGADWDKLRAELDAQQDAMAGLDKELQRLRQANDQLRDSNEALRRANETSVGAPELINKALEAEIEGLRAARATDLAEANAVLAKLEPLLAGAPNLPEGEEL
;
A
#
# COMPACT_ATOMS: atom_id res chain seq x y z
N MET A 1 12.94 -47.10 19.09
CA MET A 1 12.59 -48.15 18.10
C MET A 1 11.37 -47.79 17.26
N SER A 2 10.32 -47.14 17.79
CA SER A 2 9.14 -46.71 17.00
C SER A 2 9.43 -45.72 15.86
N GLU A 3 10.38 -44.79 16.04
CA GLU A 3 10.66 -43.75 15.03
C GLU A 3 11.29 -44.31 13.75
N ILE A 4 12.04 -45.42 13.85
CA ILE A 4 12.66 -46.08 12.71
C ILE A 4 11.58 -46.79 11.87
N ASP A 5 10.61 -47.44 12.51
CA ASP A 5 9.52 -48.12 11.82
C ASP A 5 8.60 -47.13 11.08
N ASP A 6 8.35 -45.96 11.67
CA ASP A 6 7.58 -44.88 11.04
C ASP A 6 8.32 -44.26 9.84
N MET A 7 9.64 -44.08 9.94
CA MET A 7 10.46 -43.66 8.80
C MET A 7 10.45 -44.71 7.69
N GLN A 8 10.56 -46.00 8.02
CA GLN A 8 10.50 -47.09 7.03
C GLN A 8 9.15 -47.15 6.32
N ARG A 9 8.04 -46.97 7.04
CA ARG A 9 6.68 -46.91 6.44
C ARG A 9 6.54 -45.73 5.49
N ARG A 10 7.04 -44.55 5.86
CA ARG A 10 7.01 -43.36 5.00
C ARG A 10 7.87 -43.52 3.75
N ILE A 11 9.05 -44.12 3.88
CA ILE A 11 9.94 -44.38 2.75
C ILE A 11 9.30 -45.37 1.77
N MET A 12 8.71 -46.46 2.26
CA MET A 12 8.00 -47.41 1.39
C MET A 12 6.83 -46.76 0.64
N ALA A 13 6.04 -45.91 1.31
CA ALA A 13 4.95 -45.19 0.66
C ALA A 13 5.46 -44.20 -0.42
N ALA A 14 6.57 -43.51 -0.17
CA ALA A 14 7.19 -42.61 -1.14
C ALA A 14 7.71 -43.36 -2.38
N LEU A 15 8.34 -44.52 -2.17
CA LEU A 15 8.86 -45.35 -3.27
C LEU A 15 7.74 -45.91 -4.15
N GLN A 16 6.63 -46.35 -3.56
CA GLN A 16 5.45 -46.81 -4.31
C GLN A 16 4.84 -45.68 -5.15
N ARG A 17 4.77 -44.46 -4.60
CA ARG A 17 4.27 -43.29 -5.33
C ARG A 17 5.16 -42.93 -6.52
N ILE A 18 6.48 -42.98 -6.34
CA ILE A 18 7.44 -42.76 -7.43
C ILE A 18 7.25 -43.83 -8.51
N GLY A 19 7.14 -45.11 -8.14
CA GLY A 19 6.88 -46.23 -9.06
C GLY A 19 5.66 -46.01 -9.96
N SER A 20 4.54 -45.56 -9.39
CA SER A 20 3.35 -45.22 -10.20
C SER A 20 3.56 -43.98 -11.09
N GLY A 21 4.37 -43.03 -10.65
CA GLY A 21 4.70 -41.82 -11.42
C GLY A 21 5.56 -42.11 -12.65
N ILE A 22 6.50 -43.07 -12.57
CA ILE A 22 7.32 -43.47 -13.72
C ILE A 22 6.52 -44.29 -14.73
N GLU A 23 5.62 -45.18 -14.29
CA GLU A 23 4.74 -45.93 -15.21
C GLU A 23 3.80 -45.01 -15.99
N THR A 24 3.23 -43.99 -15.34
CA THR A 24 2.37 -43.01 -16.02
C THR A 24 3.14 -42.13 -17.01
N LEU A 25 4.41 -41.79 -16.71
CA LEU A 25 5.26 -41.06 -17.65
C LEU A 25 5.69 -41.94 -18.84
N ALA A 26 5.99 -43.21 -18.59
CA ALA A 26 6.34 -44.18 -19.64
C ALA A 26 5.16 -44.42 -20.59
N ALA A 27 3.95 -44.60 -20.07
CA ALA A 27 2.73 -44.76 -20.87
C ALA A 27 2.42 -43.52 -21.72
N ARG A 28 2.83 -42.33 -21.26
CA ARG A 28 2.69 -41.07 -22.01
C ARG A 28 3.79 -40.88 -23.07
N SER A 29 4.89 -41.62 -22.96
CA SER A 29 6.01 -41.58 -23.91
C SER A 29 5.85 -42.59 -25.07
N GLU A 30 4.91 -43.54 -24.98
CA GLU A 30 4.62 -44.53 -26.04
C GLU A 30 3.59 -44.03 -27.07
N VAL A 31 3.79 -42.83 -27.61
CA VAL A 31 3.12 -42.42 -28.86
C VAL A 31 3.96 -42.93 -30.04
N PRO A 32 3.43 -43.75 -30.96
CA PRO A 32 4.24 -44.37 -32.01
C PRO A 32 4.72 -43.33 -33.05
N PRO A 33 5.94 -43.46 -33.60
CA PRO A 33 6.47 -42.54 -34.60
C PRO A 33 5.87 -42.83 -35.99
N LYS A 34 5.40 -41.78 -36.68
CA LYS A 34 5.05 -41.82 -38.11
C LYS A 34 6.32 -41.71 -38.97
N PRO A 35 6.45 -42.42 -40.10
CA PRO A 35 7.66 -42.39 -40.92
C PRO A 35 7.75 -41.08 -41.72
N VAL A 36 8.95 -40.51 -41.83
CA VAL A 36 9.27 -39.31 -42.62
C VAL A 36 9.91 -39.71 -43.95
N ASP A 37 9.22 -39.40 -45.05
CA ASP A 37 9.66 -39.59 -46.44
C ASP A 37 10.43 -38.35 -46.94
N GLN A 38 11.52 -38.56 -47.67
CA GLN A 38 12.48 -37.52 -48.12
C GLN A 38 12.31 -37.23 -49.61
N GLY A 39 11.77 -36.04 -49.92
CA GLY A 39 11.73 -35.35 -51.21
C GLY A 39 11.21 -33.93 -50.98
N PRO A 40 11.34 -32.97 -51.93
CA PRO A 40 10.75 -31.64 -51.76
C PRO A 40 9.23 -31.78 -51.86
N SER A 41 8.63 -32.27 -50.78
CA SER A 41 7.19 -32.42 -50.67
C SER A 41 6.59 -31.03 -50.73
N ALA A 42 5.33 -30.93 -51.15
CA ALA A 42 4.53 -29.72 -51.07
C ALA A 42 4.65 -28.98 -49.71
N GLY A 43 5.09 -29.68 -48.65
CA GLY A 43 5.45 -29.09 -47.37
C GLY A 43 6.61 -28.08 -47.42
N GLN A 44 7.64 -28.22 -48.25
CA GLN A 44 8.75 -27.24 -48.33
C GLN A 44 8.29 -25.90 -48.94
N SER A 45 7.52 -25.95 -50.03
CA SER A 45 6.93 -24.75 -50.63
C SER A 45 5.91 -24.09 -49.69
N ALA A 46 5.10 -24.87 -48.97
CA ALA A 46 4.17 -24.34 -47.98
C ALA A 46 4.89 -23.75 -46.75
N LEU A 47 6.06 -24.30 -46.37
CA LEU A 47 6.90 -23.76 -45.30
C LEU A 47 7.57 -22.44 -45.70
N GLU A 48 8.00 -22.31 -46.96
CA GLU A 48 8.54 -21.05 -47.50
C GLU A 48 7.46 -19.97 -47.57
N GLU A 49 6.26 -20.31 -48.01
CA GLU A 49 5.12 -19.39 -48.06
C GLU A 49 4.69 -18.93 -46.65
N ALA A 50 4.62 -19.86 -45.68
CA ALA A 50 4.39 -19.54 -44.28
C ALA A 50 5.52 -18.68 -43.67
N LEU A 51 6.76 -18.89 -44.07
CA LEU A 51 7.90 -18.09 -43.61
C LEU A 51 7.84 -16.65 -44.13
N GLU A 52 7.45 -16.46 -45.39
CA GLU A 52 7.26 -15.11 -45.95
C GLU A 52 6.05 -14.40 -45.32
N GLU A 53 4.96 -15.12 -45.04
CA GLU A 53 3.81 -14.58 -44.31
C GLU A 53 4.18 -14.16 -42.87
N GLU A 54 4.95 -14.99 -42.16
CA GLU A 54 5.48 -14.68 -40.83
C GLU A 54 6.45 -13.48 -40.86
N LYS A 55 7.33 -13.37 -41.85
CA LYS A 55 8.22 -12.21 -42.01
C LYS A 55 7.43 -10.92 -42.23
N LEU A 56 6.37 -10.98 -43.03
CA LEU A 56 5.52 -9.82 -43.33
C LEU A 56 4.71 -9.42 -42.08
N ALA A 57 4.18 -10.40 -41.34
CA ALA A 57 3.54 -10.17 -40.04
C ALA A 57 4.52 -9.55 -39.03
N ASN A 58 5.76 -10.04 -38.98
CA ASN A 58 6.78 -9.53 -38.09
C ASN A 58 7.18 -8.08 -38.47
N ALA A 59 7.34 -7.77 -39.75
CA ALA A 59 7.59 -6.40 -40.22
C ALA A 59 6.44 -5.44 -39.85
N GLN A 60 5.18 -5.89 -39.95
CA GLN A 60 4.02 -5.11 -39.51
C GLN A 60 4.00 -4.91 -37.99
N LEU A 61 4.37 -5.93 -37.21
CA LEU A 61 4.48 -5.83 -35.76
C LEU A 61 5.60 -4.88 -35.36
N GLU A 62 6.77 -4.93 -36.01
CA GLU A 62 7.88 -4.01 -35.78
C GLU A 62 7.49 -2.56 -36.08
N GLU A 63 6.74 -2.31 -37.15
CA GLU A 63 6.25 -0.97 -37.49
C GLU A 63 5.19 -0.48 -36.49
N ARG A 64 4.28 -1.37 -36.05
CA ARG A 64 3.36 -1.06 -34.94
C ARG A 64 4.11 -0.77 -33.64
N LEU A 65 5.20 -1.49 -33.38
CA LEU A 65 6.03 -1.29 -32.21
C LEU A 65 6.81 0.03 -32.29
N ARG A 66 7.31 0.42 -33.46
CA ARG A 66 7.92 1.74 -33.69
C ARG A 66 6.92 2.86 -33.47
N THR A 67 5.75 2.77 -34.07
CA THR A 67 4.70 3.79 -33.93
C THR A 67 4.19 3.89 -32.49
N LEU A 68 4.04 2.77 -31.79
CA LEU A 68 3.69 2.75 -30.37
C LEU A 68 4.80 3.36 -29.50
N ARG A 69 6.07 3.05 -29.78
CA ARG A 69 7.22 3.66 -29.08
C ARG A 69 7.33 5.15 -29.36
N ALA A 70 7.07 5.60 -30.59
CA ALA A 70 7.05 7.01 -30.94
C ALA A 70 5.93 7.75 -30.19
N ARG A 71 4.72 7.17 -30.16
CA ARG A 71 3.61 7.72 -29.35
C ARG A 71 3.90 7.74 -27.87
N HIS A 72 4.49 6.68 -27.30
CA HIS A 72 4.89 6.69 -25.90
C HIS A 72 6.03 7.68 -25.62
N ALA A 73 6.97 7.86 -26.54
CA ALA A 73 8.00 8.88 -26.39
C ALA A 73 7.42 10.30 -26.45
N GLU A 74 6.44 10.53 -27.33
CA GLU A 74 5.67 11.79 -27.39
C GLU A 74 4.81 11.99 -26.14
N GLU A 75 4.18 10.94 -25.61
CA GLU A 75 3.38 10.97 -24.39
C GLU A 75 4.25 11.18 -23.15
N ILE A 76 5.42 10.54 -23.07
CA ILE A 76 6.41 10.79 -22.02
C ILE A 76 6.97 12.20 -22.16
N ALA A 77 7.25 12.69 -23.38
CA ALA A 77 7.69 14.07 -23.59
C ALA A 77 6.60 15.09 -23.24
N ALA A 78 5.32 14.77 -23.49
CA ALA A 78 4.18 15.59 -23.11
C ALA A 78 3.94 15.55 -21.60
N LEU A 79 4.10 14.38 -20.96
CA LEU A 79 4.05 14.23 -19.51
C LEU A 79 5.22 14.98 -18.86
N HIS A 80 6.43 14.87 -19.39
CA HIS A 80 7.59 15.64 -18.95
C HIS A 80 7.41 17.15 -19.22
N ALA A 81 6.72 17.55 -20.29
CA ALA A 81 6.36 18.94 -20.55
C ALA A 81 5.26 19.44 -19.60
N THR A 82 4.41 18.56 -19.08
CA THR A 82 3.53 18.84 -17.93
C THR A 82 4.25 18.71 -16.58
N GLU A 83 5.40 18.05 -16.51
CA GLU A 83 6.29 18.01 -15.33
C GLU A 83 7.22 19.23 -15.25
N ASP A 84 7.33 20.04 -16.32
CA ASP A 84 7.99 21.35 -16.29
C ASP A 84 7.20 22.38 -15.42
N ASP A 85 6.03 22.00 -14.91
CA ASP A 85 5.39 22.57 -13.71
C ASP A 85 6.07 22.03 -12.42
N GLY A 86 7.41 22.02 -12.37
CA GLY A 86 8.17 21.58 -11.18
C GLY A 86 7.78 22.33 -9.90
N ALA A 87 7.26 23.55 -10.05
CA ALA A 87 6.68 24.34 -8.97
C ALA A 87 5.39 23.74 -8.38
N ASP A 88 4.61 22.98 -9.14
CA ASP A 88 3.36 22.37 -8.65
C ASP A 88 3.61 20.98 -8.04
N TRP A 89 4.60 20.23 -8.54
CA TRP A 89 5.06 19.00 -7.88
C TRP A 89 5.74 19.28 -6.55
N ASP A 90 6.58 20.32 -6.45
CA ASP A 90 7.22 20.72 -5.19
C ASP A 90 6.19 21.23 -4.17
N LYS A 91 5.16 21.97 -4.61
CA LYS A 91 4.04 22.38 -3.74
C LYS A 91 3.23 21.18 -3.25
N LEU A 92 2.86 20.26 -4.14
CA LEU A 92 2.08 19.07 -3.77
C LEU A 92 2.87 18.15 -2.83
N ARG A 93 4.19 18.06 -3.02
CA ARG A 93 5.10 17.39 -2.10
C ARG A 93 5.11 18.05 -0.73
N ALA A 94 5.26 19.38 -0.68
CA ALA A 94 5.25 20.14 0.57
C ALA A 94 3.90 20.05 1.31
N GLU A 95 2.78 20.06 0.58
CA GLU A 95 1.44 19.84 1.16
C GLU A 95 1.29 18.43 1.74
N LEU A 96 1.79 17.40 1.04
CA LEU A 96 1.75 16.02 1.52
C LEU A 96 2.62 15.84 2.78
N ASP A 97 3.82 16.41 2.80
CA ASP A 97 4.72 16.35 3.95
C ASP A 97 4.09 17.09 5.16
N ALA A 98 3.49 18.28 4.94
CA ALA A 98 2.77 19.01 5.98
C ALA A 98 1.55 18.25 6.51
N GLN A 99 0.81 17.54 5.64
CA GLN A 99 -0.29 16.67 6.06
C GLN A 99 0.20 15.48 6.88
N GLN A 100 1.30 14.85 6.49
CA GLN A 100 1.90 13.74 7.23
C GLN A 100 2.37 14.19 8.63
N ASP A 101 2.99 15.36 8.74
CA ASP A 101 3.38 15.95 10.03
C ASP A 101 2.17 16.29 10.91
N ALA A 102 1.10 16.86 10.31
CA ALA A 102 -0.15 17.12 11.02
C ALA A 102 -0.81 15.82 11.52
N MET A 103 -0.84 14.77 10.70
CA MET A 103 -1.35 13.45 11.10
C MET A 103 -0.50 12.84 12.22
N ALA A 104 0.83 12.93 12.14
CA ALA A 104 1.73 12.45 13.18
C ALA A 104 1.57 13.23 14.50
N GLY A 105 1.26 14.53 14.42
CA GLY A 105 0.89 15.36 15.57
C GLY A 105 -0.41 14.90 16.23
N LEU A 106 -1.47 14.73 15.44
CA LEU A 106 -2.77 14.24 15.91
C LEU A 106 -2.67 12.84 16.51
N ASP A 107 -1.89 11.93 15.92
CA ASP A 107 -1.67 10.60 16.48
C ASP A 107 -1.00 10.66 17.87
N LYS A 108 0.00 11.54 18.04
CA LYS A 108 0.63 11.77 19.36
C LYS A 108 -0.35 12.34 20.37
N GLU A 109 -1.20 13.28 19.96
CA GLU A 109 -2.22 13.85 20.84
C GLU A 109 -3.29 12.82 21.22
N LEU A 110 -3.75 12.00 20.28
CA LEU A 110 -4.66 10.88 20.55
C LEU A 110 -4.05 9.86 21.52
N GLN A 111 -2.76 9.54 21.36
CA GLN A 111 -2.05 8.67 22.30
C GLN A 111 -1.97 9.28 23.70
N ARG A 112 -1.66 10.58 23.82
CA ARG A 112 -1.67 11.30 25.10
C ARG A 112 -3.05 11.32 25.74
N LEU A 113 -4.11 11.57 24.95
CA LEU A 113 -5.49 11.58 25.44
C LEU A 113 -5.92 10.19 25.94
N ARG A 114 -5.55 9.12 25.24
CA ARG A 114 -5.79 7.74 25.69
C ARG A 114 -5.07 7.46 27.00
N GLN A 115 -3.79 7.83 27.09
CA GLN A 115 -3.00 7.65 28.30
C GLN A 115 -3.59 8.43 29.50
N ALA A 116 -4.02 9.68 29.29
CA ALA A 116 -4.67 10.49 30.31
C ALA A 116 -6.03 9.87 30.74
N ASN A 117 -6.81 9.35 29.79
CA ASN A 117 -8.06 8.65 30.11
C ASN A 117 -7.83 7.37 30.93
N ASP A 118 -6.79 6.60 30.61
CA ASP A 118 -6.46 5.40 31.36
C ASP A 118 -5.99 5.76 32.78
N GLN A 119 -5.17 6.80 32.93
CA GLN A 119 -4.81 7.35 34.25
C GLN A 119 -6.02 7.87 35.04
N LEU A 120 -6.99 8.50 34.38
CA LEU A 120 -8.25 8.93 35.01
C LEU A 120 -9.10 7.74 35.45
N ARG A 121 -9.15 6.65 34.67
CA ARG A 121 -9.84 5.42 35.06
C ARG A 121 -9.18 4.77 36.26
N ASP A 122 -7.86 4.63 36.23
CA ASP A 122 -7.09 4.06 37.33
C ASP A 122 -7.24 4.88 38.62
N SER A 123 -7.19 6.22 38.51
CA SER A 123 -7.39 7.11 39.66
C SER A 123 -8.83 7.05 40.19
N ASN A 124 -9.85 6.99 39.33
CA ASN A 124 -11.24 6.79 39.76
C ASN A 124 -11.45 5.43 40.43
N GLU A 125 -10.82 4.37 39.93
CA GLU A 125 -10.89 3.05 40.57
C GLU A 125 -10.19 3.06 41.93
N ALA A 126 -9.02 3.69 42.03
CA ALA A 126 -8.30 3.86 43.29
C ALA A 126 -9.11 4.71 44.29
N LEU A 127 -9.75 5.80 43.83
CA LEU A 127 -10.64 6.63 44.65
C LEU A 127 -11.88 5.86 45.10
N ARG A 128 -12.46 5.01 44.24
CA ARG A 128 -13.59 4.14 44.61
C ARG A 128 -13.18 3.14 45.69
N ARG A 129 -12.04 2.47 45.54
CA ARG A 129 -11.48 1.58 46.57
C ARG A 129 -11.17 2.31 47.87
N ALA A 130 -10.58 3.51 47.79
CA ALA A 130 -10.27 4.34 48.95
C ALA A 130 -11.54 4.76 49.70
N ASN A 131 -12.58 5.19 48.99
CA ASN A 131 -13.90 5.50 49.53
C ASN A 131 -14.61 4.26 50.12
N GLU A 132 -14.52 3.10 49.47
CA GLU A 132 -15.02 1.83 50.01
C GLU A 132 -14.32 1.46 51.33
N THR A 133 -13.03 1.77 51.46
CA THR A 133 -12.28 1.65 52.72
C THR A 133 -12.45 2.82 53.69
N SER A 134 -13.25 3.84 53.35
CA SER A 134 -13.44 5.09 54.13
C SER A 134 -12.12 5.82 54.48
N VAL A 135 -11.08 5.65 53.66
CA VAL A 135 -9.81 6.35 53.82
C VAL A 135 -9.79 7.52 52.83
N GLY A 136 -9.92 8.74 53.34
CA GLY A 136 -9.72 9.94 52.52
C GLY A 136 -8.26 10.01 52.05
N ALA A 137 -8.03 9.76 50.76
CA ALA A 137 -6.70 9.71 50.16
C ALA A 137 -6.41 10.99 49.34
N PRO A 138 -5.89 12.07 49.95
CA PRO A 138 -5.64 13.35 49.27
C PRO A 138 -4.67 13.24 48.09
N GLU A 139 -3.72 12.31 48.12
CA GLU A 139 -2.78 12.07 47.01
C GLU A 139 -3.45 11.51 45.75
N LEU A 140 -4.51 10.70 45.90
CA LEU A 140 -5.29 10.19 44.76
C LEU A 140 -6.14 11.28 44.13
N ILE A 141 -6.67 12.20 44.94
CA ILE A 141 -7.40 13.38 44.47
C ILE A 141 -6.45 14.26 43.65
N ASN A 142 -5.24 14.54 44.17
CA ASN A 142 -4.26 15.33 43.44
C ASN A 142 -3.85 14.67 42.11
N LYS A 143 -3.63 13.35 42.07
CA LYS A 143 -3.37 12.62 40.82
C LYS A 143 -4.51 12.68 39.82
N ALA A 144 -5.76 12.54 40.29
CA ALA A 144 -6.93 12.65 39.42
C ALA A 144 -7.05 14.08 38.85
N LEU A 145 -6.80 15.10 39.67
CA LEU A 145 -6.82 16.50 39.27
C LEU A 145 -5.70 16.83 38.27
N GLU A 146 -4.51 16.29 38.47
CA GLU A 146 -3.39 16.42 37.52
C GLU A 146 -3.72 15.77 36.17
N ALA A 147 -4.33 14.57 36.18
CA ALA A 147 -4.76 13.89 34.96
C ALA A 147 -5.90 14.65 34.25
N GLU A 148 -6.80 15.29 34.99
CA GLU A 148 -7.86 16.15 34.45
C GLU A 148 -7.27 17.41 33.79
N ILE A 149 -6.30 18.06 34.44
CA ILE A 149 -5.59 19.23 33.87
C ILE A 149 -4.86 18.84 32.59
N GLU A 150 -4.19 17.70 32.57
CA GLU A 150 -3.50 17.21 31.37
C GLU A 150 -4.49 16.86 30.25
N GLY A 151 -5.63 16.25 30.59
CA GLY A 151 -6.72 16.01 29.65
C GLY A 151 -7.29 17.30 29.04
N LEU A 152 -7.52 18.32 29.86
CA LEU A 152 -7.98 19.64 29.40
C LEU A 152 -6.96 20.34 28.51
N ARG A 153 -5.65 20.21 28.83
CA ARG A 153 -4.58 20.74 27.98
C ARG A 153 -4.50 20.03 26.64
N ALA A 154 -4.63 18.70 26.63
CA ALA A 154 -4.65 17.92 25.41
C ALA A 154 -5.86 18.29 24.53
N ALA A 155 -7.06 18.37 25.12
CA ALA A 155 -8.27 18.79 24.39
C ALA A 155 -8.09 20.18 23.76
N ARG A 156 -7.58 21.15 24.52
CA ARG A 156 -7.33 22.50 24.00
C ARG A 156 -6.26 22.54 22.91
N ALA A 157 -5.24 21.68 22.98
CA ALA A 157 -4.22 21.56 21.94
C ALA A 157 -4.82 21.03 20.64
N THR A 158 -5.68 20.01 20.73
CA THR A 158 -6.43 19.46 19.59
C THR A 158 -7.37 20.50 18.99
N ASP A 159 -8.14 21.23 19.81
CA ASP A 159 -9.00 22.32 19.33
C ASP A 159 -8.21 23.39 18.55
N LEU A 160 -7.01 23.75 19.03
CA LEU A 160 -6.12 24.69 18.35
C LEU A 160 -5.54 24.11 17.05
N ALA A 161 -5.17 22.84 17.03
CA ALA A 161 -4.68 22.16 15.84
C ALA A 161 -5.78 22.08 14.76
N GLU A 162 -7.02 21.76 15.15
CA GLU A 162 -8.18 21.78 14.26
C GLU A 162 -8.46 23.19 13.72
N ALA A 163 -8.46 24.21 14.58
CA ALA A 163 -8.66 25.60 14.18
C ALA A 163 -7.58 26.06 13.18
N ASN A 164 -6.31 25.74 13.43
CA ASN A 164 -5.20 26.07 12.53
C ASN A 164 -5.31 25.32 11.19
N ALA A 165 -5.73 24.05 11.20
CA ALA A 165 -5.95 23.29 9.97
C ALA A 165 -7.10 23.88 9.13
N VAL A 166 -8.17 24.37 9.78
CA VAL A 166 -9.25 25.08 9.10
C VAL A 166 -8.77 26.41 8.53
N LEU A 167 -8.03 27.21 9.31
CA LEU A 167 -7.46 28.47 8.84
C LEU A 167 -6.54 28.28 7.63
N ALA A 168 -5.64 27.29 7.69
CA ALA A 168 -4.75 26.96 6.58
C ALA A 168 -5.49 26.54 5.29
N LYS A 169 -6.70 25.98 5.40
CA LYS A 169 -7.56 25.67 4.23
C LYS A 169 -8.36 26.87 3.74
N LEU A 170 -8.74 27.79 4.63
CA LEU A 170 -9.50 28.99 4.27
C LEU A 170 -8.62 30.09 3.66
N GLU A 171 -7.36 30.20 4.08
CA GLU A 171 -6.40 31.20 3.63
C GLU A 171 -6.18 31.20 2.10
N PRO A 172 -5.93 30.05 1.41
CA PRO A 172 -5.84 30.02 -0.04
C PRO A 172 -7.19 30.30 -0.75
N LEU A 173 -8.32 29.97 -0.11
CA LEU A 173 -9.66 30.25 -0.65
C LEU A 173 -10.01 31.75 -0.57
N LEU A 174 -9.54 32.44 0.47
CA LEU A 174 -9.64 33.90 0.60
C LEU A 174 -8.69 34.61 -0.38
N ALA A 175 -7.46 34.13 -0.53
CA ALA A 175 -6.48 34.72 -1.45
C ALA A 175 -6.90 34.61 -2.93
N GLY A 176 -7.69 33.59 -3.28
CA GLY A 176 -8.24 33.39 -4.63
C GLY A 176 -9.58 34.09 -4.91
N ALA A 177 -10.17 34.82 -3.95
CA ALA A 177 -11.47 35.46 -4.11
C ALA A 177 -11.32 36.89 -4.71
N PRO A 178 -11.78 37.15 -5.95
CA PRO A 178 -11.80 38.49 -6.51
C PRO A 178 -12.99 39.25 -5.88
N ASN A 179 -12.70 40.30 -5.11
CA ASN A 179 -13.62 41.16 -4.33
C ASN A 179 -13.89 40.73 -2.87
N LEU A 180 -12.86 40.73 -2.02
CA LEU A 180 -13.10 41.07 -0.62
C LEU A 180 -13.32 42.59 -0.52
N PRO A 181 -14.44 43.10 0.03
CA PRO A 181 -14.51 44.50 0.40
C PRO A 181 -13.42 44.75 1.45
N GLU A 182 -12.51 45.70 1.16
CA GLU A 182 -11.52 46.17 2.11
C GLU A 182 -12.22 46.48 3.43
N GLY A 183 -11.82 45.79 4.49
CA GLY A 183 -12.48 45.88 5.79
C GLY A 183 -12.53 47.33 6.26
N GLU A 184 -13.71 47.79 6.68
CA GLU A 184 -13.86 49.01 7.45
C GLU A 184 -13.00 48.90 8.71
N GLU A 185 -11.99 49.76 8.82
CA GLU A 185 -11.31 50.03 10.08
C GLU A 185 -12.34 50.61 11.06
N LEU A 186 -12.59 49.90 12.16
CA LEU A 186 -13.27 50.40 13.36
C LEU A 186 -12.42 50.10 14.60
#